data_AF-A0A9N7Z8Q5-F1
#
_entry.id   AF-A0A9N7Z8Q5-F1
#
_cell.length_a   1.000
_cell.length_b   1.000
_cell.length_c   1.000
_cell.angle_alpha   90.00
_cell.angle_beta   90.00
_cell.angle_gamma   90.00
#
_symmetry.space_group_name_H-M   'P 1'
#
loop_
_entity.id
_entity.type
_entity.pdbx_description
1 polymer ?
#
loop_
_entity_poly.entity_id
_entity_poly.type
_entity_poly.pdbx_seq_one_letter_code
_entity_poly.pdbx_strand_id
1 'polypeptide(L)'
;MDLLECPLCLFLMAEPVTVSCGHSFCRRCAVGGFLPSKCPACKARLKQREVRATKNNVLLISVAGKCCPDQTLSTCHIQEKLRASAFPEALRIASEGLDKAPDDLSLKLYRAEAHFGLMRFSDALTDLDHLCCLRPNWTEGFFRKGNVLLEMGQQTEALIQFHHCLKLQADFVPAKSQIKKILEAEGMAVPEEVPCILQVVSEYLKEPYPITSLSGSQGPMHPEALKHPLGEEGEGKGRRETHQVKHDTGTECCLSLCQAVSFLPAAEEDEEMMKEDEQGTRESIQRREKTLGVLTVSDFECPLCIRLFYEPVTTPCGHTFCKNCIERSLDHNLRCPLCKQPLQEYLKNRKYNPTLLLQDIMNYRFPSQLAERKQVHNAEMAELSNLNKDIPIFVCTVAYPGVPCPLHIFEPRYRLMMRRCMETGTKKFGMCSYEHGKGFSDYGCILEIHSLELLPDGRSFVDTVGGNRFKVVKRAQRDGYHTADIEYLEDLKVEDSELELLQRLHDSVYQQAQEWYMRMGSRIREQINKQYGTMPEKEENIQSSTNGPAWCWWLLSVMQLDPAYQTTVLSLTSLKDRLGHIRLVLEYFSQS
;
A
#
# COMPACT_ATOMS: atom_id res chain seq x y z
N MET A 1 -17.69 -3.73 -17.32
CA MET A 1 -17.89 -3.24 -15.93
C MET A 1 -16.59 -3.32 -15.14
N ASP A 2 -15.46 -3.42 -15.84
CA ASP A 2 -14.30 -4.15 -15.35
C ASP A 2 -13.53 -3.37 -14.28
N LEU A 3 -13.65 -2.05 -14.25
CA LEU A 3 -13.08 -1.24 -13.16
C LEU A 3 -13.77 -1.49 -11.82
N LEU A 4 -15.10 -1.68 -11.80
CA LEU A 4 -15.84 -1.87 -10.56
C LEU A 4 -15.93 -3.34 -10.15
N GLU A 5 -15.28 -4.24 -10.90
CA GLU A 5 -15.19 -5.65 -10.59
C GLU A 5 -14.11 -5.93 -9.54
N CYS A 6 -14.43 -6.79 -8.60
CA CYS A 6 -13.47 -7.24 -7.59
C CYS A 6 -12.40 -8.10 -8.27
N PRO A 7 -11.09 -7.84 -8.08
CA PRO A 7 -10.04 -8.64 -8.71
C PRO A 7 -9.97 -10.11 -8.26
N LEU A 8 -10.72 -10.49 -7.22
CA LEU A 8 -10.77 -11.86 -6.70
C LEU A 8 -11.98 -12.64 -7.22
N CYS A 9 -13.18 -12.06 -7.09
CA CYS A 9 -14.40 -12.76 -7.47
C CYS A 9 -14.92 -12.37 -8.86
N LEU A 10 -14.41 -11.29 -9.46
CA LEU A 10 -14.76 -10.84 -10.80
C LEU A 10 -16.25 -10.47 -10.95
N PHE A 11 -16.90 -10.13 -9.85
CA PHE A 11 -18.24 -9.55 -9.79
C PHE A 11 -18.14 -8.08 -9.38
N LEU A 12 -19.23 -7.33 -9.58
CA LEU A 12 -19.37 -5.97 -9.05
C LEU A 12 -18.99 -5.93 -7.56
N MET A 13 -18.13 -4.99 -7.18
CA MET A 13 -17.62 -4.88 -5.82
C MET A 13 -18.74 -4.62 -4.81
N ALA A 14 -19.07 -5.63 -4.01
CA ALA A 14 -20.00 -5.53 -2.90
C ALA A 14 -19.25 -5.22 -1.59
N GLU A 15 -19.68 -4.17 -0.89
CA GLU A 15 -19.04 -3.69 0.33
C GLU A 15 -17.51 -3.56 0.18
N PRO A 16 -17.00 -2.77 -0.78
CA PRO A 16 -15.58 -2.68 -1.09
C PRO A 16 -14.75 -2.31 0.15
N VAL A 17 -13.59 -2.93 0.33
CA VAL A 17 -12.61 -2.65 1.37
C VAL A 17 -11.28 -2.37 0.69
N THR A 18 -10.65 -1.24 1.01
CA THR A 18 -9.33 -0.87 0.50
C THR A 18 -8.26 -1.33 1.47
N VAL A 19 -7.40 -2.26 1.07
CA VAL A 19 -6.34 -2.80 1.92
C VAL A 19 -5.11 -1.90 1.95
N SER A 20 -4.15 -2.19 2.83
CA SER A 20 -2.99 -1.32 3.09
C SER A 20 -2.11 -1.03 1.87
N CYS A 21 -2.15 -1.81 0.79
CA CYS A 21 -1.43 -1.53 -0.45
C CYS A 21 -2.21 -0.66 -1.47
N GLY A 22 -3.41 -0.18 -1.12
CA GLY A 22 -4.22 0.69 -1.98
C GLY A 22 -5.20 -0.02 -2.92
N HIS A 23 -5.11 -1.35 -3.05
CA HIS A 23 -6.07 -2.14 -3.83
C HIS A 23 -7.38 -2.35 -3.06
N SER A 24 -8.49 -2.47 -3.79
CA SER A 24 -9.82 -2.67 -3.22
C SER A 24 -10.41 -4.02 -3.63
N PHE A 25 -11.11 -4.66 -2.70
CA PHE A 25 -11.75 -5.97 -2.88
C PHE A 25 -13.11 -5.96 -2.19
N CYS A 26 -14.01 -6.89 -2.56
CA CYS A 26 -15.22 -7.11 -1.76
C CYS A 26 -14.88 -7.46 -0.31
N ARG A 27 -15.69 -7.02 0.66
CA ARG A 27 -15.52 -7.41 2.08
C ARG A 27 -15.45 -8.92 2.27
N ARG A 28 -16.32 -9.66 1.59
CA ARG A 28 -16.36 -11.13 1.64
C ARG A 28 -15.06 -11.75 1.15
N CYS A 29 -14.51 -11.26 0.03
CA CYS A 29 -13.25 -11.76 -0.51
C CYS A 29 -12.06 -11.39 0.38
N ALA A 30 -12.04 -10.17 0.92
CA ALA A 30 -10.96 -9.69 1.78
C ALA A 30 -10.93 -10.35 3.17
N VAL A 31 -12.10 -10.50 3.82
CA VAL A 31 -12.23 -10.93 5.23
C VAL A 31 -12.55 -12.42 5.34
N GLY A 32 -13.21 -13.01 4.35
CA GLY A 32 -13.68 -14.40 4.36
C GLY A 32 -12.61 -15.48 4.17
N GLY A 33 -11.32 -15.13 4.27
CA GLY A 33 -10.21 -16.08 4.14
C GLY A 33 -9.80 -16.40 2.70
N PHE A 34 -10.38 -15.72 1.71
CA PHE A 34 -10.03 -15.89 0.29
C PHE A 34 -8.82 -15.03 -0.11
N LEU A 35 -8.63 -13.87 0.53
CA LEU A 35 -7.52 -12.98 0.22
C LEU A 35 -6.17 -13.55 0.70
N PRO A 36 -5.22 -13.81 -0.22
CA PRO A 36 -3.90 -14.31 0.10
C PRO A 36 -3.10 -13.41 1.06
N SER A 37 -2.04 -13.98 1.65
CA SER A 37 -1.10 -13.21 2.50
C SER A 37 -0.32 -12.14 1.74
N LYS A 38 -0.33 -12.22 0.41
CA LYS A 38 0.21 -11.23 -0.53
C LYS A 38 -0.91 -10.75 -1.43
N CYS A 39 -1.01 -9.45 -1.68
CA CYS A 39 -2.01 -8.88 -2.57
C CYS A 39 -1.96 -9.57 -3.95
N PRO A 40 -3.08 -10.04 -4.52
CA PRO A 40 -3.08 -10.73 -5.81
C PRO A 40 -2.60 -9.83 -6.95
N ALA A 41 -2.87 -8.52 -6.87
CA ALA A 41 -2.51 -7.52 -7.87
C ALA A 41 -1.04 -7.07 -7.78
N CYS A 42 -0.60 -6.52 -6.64
CA CYS A 42 0.77 -5.98 -6.52
C CYS A 42 1.76 -6.84 -5.72
N LYS A 43 1.35 -8.02 -5.25
CA LYS A 43 2.16 -8.96 -4.45
C LYS A 43 2.68 -8.43 -3.10
N ALA A 44 2.27 -7.22 -2.68
CA ALA A 44 2.61 -6.65 -1.39
C ALA A 44 2.10 -7.52 -0.23
N ARG A 45 2.91 -7.70 0.81
CA ARG A 45 2.53 -8.49 1.99
C ARG A 45 1.41 -7.79 2.77
N LEU A 46 0.33 -8.50 3.03
CA LEU A 46 -0.84 -8.01 3.76
C LEU A 46 -0.89 -8.65 5.14
N LYS A 47 -1.11 -7.83 6.18
CA LYS A 47 -1.35 -8.35 7.53
C LYS A 47 -2.83 -8.67 7.68
N GLN A 48 -3.17 -9.95 7.81
CA GLN A 48 -4.56 -10.41 7.89
C GLN A 48 -5.36 -9.74 9.02
N ARG A 49 -4.72 -9.45 10.17
CA ARG A 49 -5.35 -8.71 11.26
C ARG A 49 -5.77 -7.28 10.85
N GLU A 50 -4.93 -6.58 10.07
CA GLU A 50 -5.23 -5.23 9.58
C GLU A 50 -6.35 -5.28 8.53
N VAL A 51 -6.32 -6.26 7.62
CA VAL A 51 -7.39 -6.46 6.63
C VAL A 51 -8.74 -6.67 7.30
N ARG A 52 -8.82 -7.55 8.31
CA ARG A 52 -10.07 -7.81 9.07
C ARG A 52 -10.57 -6.58 9.83
N ALA A 53 -9.67 -5.74 10.32
CA ALA A 53 -10.01 -4.52 11.05
C ALA A 53 -10.50 -3.38 10.12
N THR A 54 -10.20 -3.45 8.83
CA THR A 54 -10.54 -2.41 7.86
C THR A 54 -12.06 -2.38 7.60
N LYS A 55 -12.62 -1.17 7.60
CA LYS A 55 -14.03 -0.89 7.30
C LYS A 55 -14.24 -0.71 5.80
N ASN A 56 -15.49 -0.74 5.38
CA ASN A 56 -15.85 -0.61 3.98
C ASN A 56 -15.50 0.81 3.48
N ASN A 57 -14.96 0.90 2.27
CA ASN A 57 -14.71 2.15 1.58
C ASN A 57 -16.04 2.82 1.24
N VAL A 58 -16.34 3.89 1.97
CA VAL A 58 -17.62 4.61 1.90
C VAL A 58 -17.81 5.24 0.53
N LEU A 59 -16.73 5.80 -0.05
CA LEU A 59 -16.79 6.44 -1.35
C LEU A 59 -17.04 5.42 -2.47
N LEU A 60 -16.34 4.28 -2.45
CA LEU A 60 -16.54 3.22 -3.45
C LEU A 60 -17.94 2.58 -3.36
N ILE A 61 -18.54 2.49 -2.16
CA ILE A 61 -19.96 2.10 -2.02
C ILE A 61 -20.86 3.09 -2.78
N SER A 62 -20.65 4.39 -2.56
CA SER A 62 -21.44 5.43 -3.23
C SER A 62 -21.24 5.41 -4.75
N VAL A 63 -20.00 5.22 -5.21
CA VAL A 63 -19.68 5.12 -6.65
C VAL A 63 -20.34 3.90 -7.27
N ALA A 64 -20.22 2.72 -6.66
CA ALA A 64 -20.85 1.50 -7.16
C ALA A 64 -22.39 1.62 -7.21
N GLY A 65 -23.00 2.19 -6.16
CA GLY A 65 -24.44 2.41 -6.10
C GLY A 65 -24.95 3.41 -7.14
N LYS A 66 -24.17 4.44 -7.47
CA LYS A 66 -24.54 5.42 -8.51
C LYS A 66 -24.40 4.84 -9.92
N CYS A 67 -23.34 4.07 -10.16
CA CYS A 67 -23.06 3.44 -11.45
C CYS A 67 -23.99 2.27 -11.77
N CYS A 68 -24.36 1.47 -10.77
CA CYS A 68 -25.14 0.24 -10.92
C CYS A 68 -26.25 0.14 -9.85
N PRO A 69 -27.26 1.02 -9.86
CA PRO A 69 -28.25 1.13 -8.78
C PRO A 69 -29.08 -0.16 -8.60
N ASP A 70 -29.65 -0.69 -9.69
CA ASP A 70 -30.52 -1.87 -9.63
C ASP A 70 -29.76 -3.13 -9.19
N GLN A 71 -28.54 -3.33 -9.72
CA GLN A 71 -27.69 -4.46 -9.36
C GLN A 71 -27.23 -4.37 -7.90
N THR A 72 -26.88 -3.17 -7.42
CA THR A 72 -26.46 -2.93 -6.03
C THR A 72 -27.61 -3.17 -5.06
N LEU A 73 -28.80 -2.60 -5.32
CA LEU A 73 -29.98 -2.78 -4.48
C LEU A 73 -30.40 -4.25 -4.38
N SER A 74 -30.49 -4.93 -5.52
CA SER A 74 -30.86 -6.35 -5.59
C SER A 74 -29.85 -7.21 -4.82
N THR A 75 -28.56 -6.97 -5.04
CA THR A 75 -27.48 -7.67 -4.35
C THR A 75 -27.54 -7.46 -2.83
N CYS A 76 -27.72 -6.23 -2.36
CA CYS A 76 -27.84 -5.94 -0.93
C CYS A 76 -29.04 -6.66 -0.31
N HIS A 77 -30.19 -6.63 -0.98
CA HIS A 77 -31.39 -7.28 -0.48
C HIS A 77 -31.22 -8.81 -0.39
N ILE A 78 -30.65 -9.43 -1.43
CA ILE A 78 -30.40 -10.87 -1.42
C ILE A 78 -29.39 -11.25 -0.33
N GLN A 79 -28.29 -10.51 -0.19
CA GLN A 79 -27.30 -10.76 0.86
C GLN A 79 -27.88 -10.65 2.28
N GLU A 80 -28.79 -9.71 2.51
CA GLU A 80 -29.52 -9.59 3.78
C GLU A 80 -30.34 -10.86 4.06
N LYS A 81 -31.12 -11.33 3.08
CA LYS A 81 -31.92 -12.56 3.22
C LYS A 81 -31.07 -13.81 3.43
N LEU A 82 -29.95 -13.92 2.72
CA LEU A 82 -28.98 -15.02 2.90
C LEU A 82 -28.39 -15.01 4.33
N ARG A 83 -27.99 -13.84 4.86
CA ARG A 83 -27.48 -13.71 6.23
C ARG A 83 -28.54 -14.04 7.29
N ALA A 84 -29.81 -13.75 7.00
CA ALA A 84 -30.93 -14.10 7.86
C ALA A 84 -31.41 -15.56 7.68
N SER A 85 -30.72 -16.38 6.87
CA SER A 85 -31.12 -17.74 6.51
C SER A 85 -32.52 -17.85 5.89
N ALA A 86 -33.05 -16.75 5.34
CA ALA A 86 -34.31 -16.70 4.62
C ALA A 86 -34.09 -17.12 3.15
N PHE A 87 -33.58 -18.34 2.94
CA PHE A 87 -33.18 -18.86 1.64
C PHE A 87 -34.31 -18.88 0.57
N PRO A 88 -35.58 -19.21 0.90
CA PRO A 88 -36.66 -19.15 -0.10
C PRO A 88 -36.86 -17.75 -0.69
N GLU A 89 -36.76 -16.73 0.17
CA GLU A 89 -36.94 -15.34 -0.22
C GLU A 89 -35.73 -14.84 -1.02
N ALA A 90 -34.51 -15.19 -0.58
CA ALA A 90 -33.29 -14.93 -1.34
C ALA A 90 -33.34 -15.53 -2.76
N LEU A 91 -33.81 -16.78 -2.87
CA LEU A 91 -34.00 -17.47 -4.15
C LEU A 91 -35.03 -16.73 -5.02
N ARG A 92 -36.17 -16.34 -4.46
CA ARG A 92 -37.22 -15.60 -5.18
C ARG A 92 -36.68 -14.32 -5.79
N ILE A 93 -36.00 -13.49 -4.97
CA ILE A 93 -35.43 -12.21 -5.42
C ILE A 93 -34.36 -12.43 -6.50
N ALA A 94 -33.47 -13.42 -6.32
CA ALA A 94 -32.42 -13.71 -7.29
C ALA A 94 -32.99 -14.18 -8.64
N SER A 95 -34.01 -15.04 -8.61
CA SER A 95 -34.70 -15.51 -9.83
C SER A 95 -35.44 -14.39 -10.55
N GLU A 96 -36.22 -13.57 -9.83
CA GLU A 96 -36.90 -12.40 -10.41
C GLU A 96 -35.91 -11.37 -10.99
N GLY A 97 -34.73 -11.25 -10.40
CA GLY A 97 -33.65 -10.43 -10.93
C GLY A 97 -33.07 -11.01 -12.23
N LEU A 98 -32.89 -12.33 -12.30
CA LEU A 98 -32.42 -13.02 -13.50
C LEU A 98 -33.45 -12.99 -14.64
N ASP A 99 -34.75 -12.94 -14.35
CA ASP A 99 -35.77 -12.74 -15.38
C ASP A 99 -35.60 -11.40 -16.10
N LYS A 100 -35.08 -10.38 -15.40
CA LYS A 100 -34.81 -9.04 -15.94
C LYS A 100 -33.41 -8.91 -16.55
N ALA A 101 -32.44 -9.60 -15.96
CA ALA A 101 -31.03 -9.58 -16.38
C ALA A 101 -30.44 -11.01 -16.38
N PRO A 102 -30.71 -11.82 -17.43
CA PRO A 102 -30.31 -13.23 -17.47
C PRO A 102 -28.79 -13.47 -17.40
N ASP A 103 -28.01 -12.47 -17.82
CA ASP A 103 -26.56 -12.53 -17.89
C ASP A 103 -25.86 -12.02 -16.61
N ASP A 104 -26.61 -11.60 -15.58
CA ASP A 104 -26.01 -11.16 -14.32
C ASP A 104 -25.43 -12.34 -13.53
N LEU A 105 -24.12 -12.50 -13.63
CA LEU A 105 -23.38 -13.56 -12.96
C LEU A 105 -23.48 -13.47 -11.43
N SER A 106 -23.62 -12.26 -10.86
CA SER A 106 -23.73 -12.08 -9.41
C SER A 106 -25.04 -12.67 -8.89
N LEU A 107 -26.13 -12.49 -9.64
CA LEU A 107 -27.44 -13.06 -9.29
C LEU A 107 -27.43 -14.59 -9.38
N LYS A 108 -26.79 -15.16 -10.41
CA LYS A 108 -26.58 -16.63 -10.50
C LYS A 108 -25.82 -17.16 -9.28
N LEU A 109 -24.79 -16.45 -8.82
CA LEU A 109 -24.04 -16.84 -7.62
C LEU A 109 -24.93 -16.83 -6.37
N TYR A 110 -25.69 -15.77 -6.15
CA TYR A 110 -26.58 -15.71 -4.99
C TYR A 110 -27.71 -16.72 -5.07
N ARG A 111 -28.20 -17.02 -6.27
CA ARG A 111 -29.19 -18.09 -6.51
C ARG A 111 -28.63 -19.45 -6.14
N ALA A 112 -27.40 -19.77 -6.55
CA ALA A 112 -26.71 -20.99 -6.15
C ALA A 112 -26.56 -21.10 -4.62
N GLU A 113 -26.20 -20.01 -3.96
CA GLU A 113 -26.07 -19.95 -2.48
C GLU A 113 -27.42 -20.16 -1.78
N ALA A 114 -28.51 -19.63 -2.34
CA ALA A 114 -29.86 -19.87 -1.84
C ALA A 114 -30.31 -21.33 -2.05
N HIS A 115 -30.04 -21.92 -3.23
CA HIS A 115 -30.31 -23.34 -3.49
C HIS A 115 -29.53 -24.26 -2.56
N PHE A 116 -28.27 -23.96 -2.31
CA PHE A 116 -27.44 -24.70 -1.34
C PHE A 116 -28.05 -24.66 0.07
N GLY A 117 -28.47 -23.48 0.54
CA GLY A 117 -29.16 -23.34 1.83
C GLY A 117 -30.52 -24.06 1.91
N LEU A 118 -31.17 -24.30 0.77
CA LEU A 118 -32.41 -25.09 0.65
C LEU A 118 -32.15 -26.59 0.41
N MET A 119 -30.89 -27.05 0.44
CA MET A 119 -30.48 -28.42 0.12
C MET A 119 -30.85 -28.86 -1.32
N ARG A 120 -31.09 -27.90 -2.23
CA ARG A 120 -31.32 -28.15 -3.64
C ARG A 120 -29.99 -28.18 -4.39
N PHE A 121 -29.19 -29.19 -4.09
CA PHE A 121 -27.78 -29.22 -4.53
C PHE A 121 -27.61 -29.31 -6.05
N SER A 122 -28.51 -30.00 -6.77
CA SER A 122 -28.49 -30.09 -8.24
C SER A 122 -28.63 -28.72 -8.92
N ASP A 123 -29.55 -27.88 -8.42
CA ASP A 123 -29.79 -26.54 -8.96
C ASP A 123 -28.60 -25.63 -8.65
N ALA A 124 -28.07 -25.71 -7.42
CA ALA A 124 -26.88 -24.97 -7.01
C ALA A 124 -25.65 -25.32 -7.86
N LEU A 125 -25.47 -26.62 -8.17
CA LEU A 125 -24.38 -27.10 -9.01
C LEU A 125 -24.52 -26.58 -10.44
N THR A 126 -25.74 -26.58 -11.00
CA THR A 126 -26.00 -26.06 -12.35
C THR A 126 -25.56 -24.60 -12.49
N ASP A 127 -25.92 -23.75 -11.52
CA ASP A 127 -25.50 -22.34 -11.52
C ASP A 127 -23.98 -22.19 -11.33
N LEU A 128 -23.38 -22.97 -10.43
CA LEU A 128 -21.93 -22.92 -10.18
C LEU A 128 -21.10 -23.43 -11.36
N ASP A 129 -21.57 -24.45 -12.07
CA ASP A 129 -20.94 -24.98 -13.27
C ASP A 129 -20.88 -23.92 -14.36
N HIS A 130 -22.04 -23.29 -14.62
CA HIS A 130 -22.11 -22.19 -15.56
C HIS A 130 -21.14 -21.05 -15.18
N LEU A 131 -21.06 -20.67 -13.91
CA LEU A 131 -20.14 -19.63 -13.43
C LEU A 131 -18.66 -20.03 -13.58
N CYS A 132 -18.29 -21.26 -13.22
CA CYS A 132 -16.93 -21.77 -13.34
C CYS A 132 -16.49 -21.92 -14.79
N CYS A 133 -17.41 -22.27 -15.71
CA CYS A 133 -17.14 -22.29 -17.15
C CYS A 133 -16.82 -20.89 -17.67
N LEU A 134 -17.56 -19.86 -17.25
CA LEU A 134 -17.32 -18.48 -17.67
C LEU A 134 -16.11 -17.83 -16.99
N ARG A 135 -15.74 -18.29 -15.79
CA ARG A 135 -14.61 -17.75 -15.01
C ARG A 135 -13.69 -18.90 -14.57
N PRO A 136 -12.86 -19.46 -15.48
CA PRO A 136 -12.00 -20.61 -15.19
C PRO A 136 -10.89 -20.31 -14.16
N ASN A 137 -10.61 -19.04 -13.87
CA ASN A 137 -9.61 -18.62 -12.89
C ASN A 137 -10.23 -18.21 -11.53
N TRP A 138 -11.53 -18.45 -11.31
CA TRP A 138 -12.22 -18.06 -10.08
C TRP A 138 -12.12 -19.16 -8.99
N THR A 139 -11.05 -19.12 -8.21
CA THR A 139 -10.75 -20.09 -7.13
C THR A 139 -11.94 -20.31 -6.16
N GLU A 140 -12.61 -19.24 -5.74
CA GLU A 140 -13.75 -19.34 -4.81
C GLU A 140 -14.96 -20.08 -5.44
N GLY A 141 -15.15 -19.99 -6.76
CA GLY A 141 -16.21 -20.72 -7.46
C GLY A 141 -16.03 -22.22 -7.37
N PHE A 142 -14.83 -22.71 -7.69
CA PHE A 142 -14.49 -24.12 -7.56
C PHE A 142 -14.57 -24.59 -6.10
N PHE A 143 -14.19 -23.76 -5.14
CA PHE A 143 -14.33 -24.12 -3.72
C PHE A 143 -15.80 -24.29 -3.31
N ARG A 144 -16.69 -23.40 -3.78
CA ARG A 144 -18.13 -23.53 -3.54
C ARG A 144 -18.69 -24.77 -4.19
N LYS A 145 -18.34 -25.02 -5.45
CA LYS A 145 -18.71 -26.24 -6.17
C LYS A 145 -18.28 -27.49 -5.41
N GLY A 146 -17.04 -27.52 -4.92
CA GLY A 146 -16.51 -28.61 -4.08
C GLY A 146 -17.32 -28.81 -2.80
N ASN A 147 -17.73 -27.74 -2.11
CA ASN A 147 -18.58 -27.86 -0.93
C ASN A 147 -19.99 -28.38 -1.26
N VAL A 148 -20.59 -27.96 -2.38
CA VAL A 148 -21.89 -28.53 -2.83
C VAL A 148 -21.75 -30.03 -3.07
N LEU A 149 -20.71 -30.46 -3.80
CA LEU A 149 -20.44 -31.87 -4.08
C LEU A 149 -20.18 -32.68 -2.81
N LEU A 150 -19.46 -32.10 -1.85
CA LEU A 150 -19.20 -32.75 -0.57
C LEU A 150 -20.48 -32.99 0.24
N GLU A 151 -21.39 -32.00 0.30
CA GLU A 151 -22.70 -32.16 0.96
C GLU A 151 -23.61 -33.15 0.21
N MET A 152 -23.41 -33.35 -1.10
CA MET A 152 -24.07 -34.41 -1.87
C MET A 152 -23.47 -35.81 -1.64
N GLY A 153 -22.38 -35.93 -0.87
CA GLY A 153 -21.65 -37.18 -0.66
C GLY A 153 -20.70 -37.57 -1.80
N GLN A 154 -20.50 -36.69 -2.79
CA GLN A 154 -19.59 -36.88 -3.92
C GLN A 154 -18.16 -36.43 -3.55
N GLN A 155 -17.51 -37.24 -2.70
CA GLN A 155 -16.21 -36.91 -2.09
C GLN A 155 -15.08 -36.79 -3.12
N THR A 156 -15.04 -37.69 -4.11
CA THR A 156 -14.02 -37.73 -5.16
C THR A 156 -14.08 -36.46 -6.03
N GLU A 157 -15.28 -36.08 -6.46
CA GLU A 157 -15.53 -34.90 -7.27
C GLU A 157 -15.24 -33.62 -6.49
N ALA A 158 -15.58 -33.59 -5.19
CA ALA A 158 -15.23 -32.48 -4.31
C ALA A 158 -13.71 -32.30 -4.18
N LEU A 159 -12.95 -33.40 -4.00
CA LEU A 159 -11.49 -33.38 -3.97
C LEU A 159 -10.89 -32.84 -5.27
N ILE A 160 -11.45 -33.19 -6.43
CA ILE A 160 -11.01 -32.64 -7.73
C ILE A 160 -11.16 -31.10 -7.74
N GLN A 161 -12.29 -30.58 -7.24
CA GLN A 161 -12.50 -29.13 -7.20
C GLN A 161 -11.54 -28.44 -6.21
N PHE A 162 -11.34 -29.00 -5.02
CA PHE A 162 -10.40 -28.45 -4.04
C PHE A 162 -8.94 -28.52 -4.52
N HIS A 163 -8.57 -29.58 -5.23
CA HIS A 163 -7.28 -29.70 -5.88
C HIS A 163 -7.09 -28.63 -6.95
N HIS A 164 -8.11 -28.35 -7.76
CA HIS A 164 -8.09 -27.25 -8.72
C HIS A 164 -7.91 -25.88 -8.02
N CYS A 165 -8.56 -25.66 -6.88
CA CYS A 165 -8.37 -24.44 -6.09
C CYS A 165 -6.90 -24.24 -5.68
N LEU A 166 -6.22 -25.29 -5.22
CA LEU A 166 -4.81 -25.23 -4.82
C LEU A 166 -3.85 -25.08 -6.00
N LYS A 167 -4.23 -25.52 -7.20
CA LYS A 167 -3.49 -25.24 -8.44
C LYS A 167 -3.58 -23.76 -8.84
N LEU A 168 -4.76 -23.16 -8.72
CA LEU A 168 -4.97 -21.74 -9.01
C LEU A 168 -4.33 -20.84 -7.95
N GLN A 169 -4.49 -21.19 -6.67
CA GLN A 169 -4.01 -20.44 -5.54
C GLN A 169 -3.46 -21.38 -4.46
N ALA A 170 -2.14 -21.52 -4.42
CA ALA A 170 -1.48 -22.41 -3.46
C ALA A 170 -1.74 -22.02 -1.99
N ASP A 171 -1.86 -20.72 -1.68
CA ASP A 171 -2.10 -20.26 -0.30
C ASP A 171 -3.60 -20.22 0.07
N PHE A 172 -4.45 -20.92 -0.67
CA PHE A 172 -5.88 -20.98 -0.42
C PHE A 172 -6.23 -21.94 0.73
N VAL A 173 -6.11 -21.42 1.95
CA VAL A 173 -6.31 -22.16 3.21
C VAL A 173 -7.65 -22.94 3.28
N PRO A 174 -8.81 -22.39 2.82
CA PRO A 174 -10.08 -23.12 2.91
C PRO A 174 -10.06 -24.48 2.18
N ALA A 175 -9.52 -24.55 0.96
CA ALA A 175 -9.43 -25.82 0.22
C ALA A 175 -8.44 -26.78 0.88
N LYS A 176 -7.28 -26.28 1.34
CA LYS A 176 -6.30 -27.09 2.09
C LYS A 176 -6.93 -27.75 3.31
N SER A 177 -7.75 -27.02 4.06
CA SER A 177 -8.44 -27.55 5.24
C SER A 177 -9.48 -28.62 4.88
N GLN A 178 -10.22 -28.46 3.78
CA GLN A 178 -11.19 -29.45 3.34
C GLN A 178 -10.52 -30.73 2.82
N ILE A 179 -9.47 -30.61 2.01
CA ILE A 179 -8.67 -31.76 1.57
C ILE A 179 -8.12 -32.53 2.76
N LYS A 180 -7.54 -31.81 3.74
CA LYS A 180 -7.01 -32.42 4.96
C LYS A 180 -8.09 -33.21 5.70
N LYS A 181 -9.25 -32.59 5.94
CA LYS A 181 -10.38 -33.23 6.62
C LYS A 181 -10.87 -34.50 5.91
N ILE A 182 -10.96 -34.46 4.58
CA ILE A 182 -11.41 -35.60 3.78
C ILE A 182 -10.40 -36.75 3.86
N LEU A 183 -9.13 -36.49 3.58
CA LEU A 183 -8.10 -37.54 3.53
C LEU A 183 -7.75 -38.10 4.90
N GLU A 184 -7.78 -37.29 5.96
CA GLU A 184 -7.58 -37.78 7.34
C GLU A 184 -8.74 -38.69 7.80
N ALA A 185 -9.97 -38.44 7.33
CA ALA A 185 -11.11 -39.34 7.60
C ALA A 185 -10.92 -40.71 6.94
N GLU A 186 -10.19 -40.77 5.82
CA GLU A 186 -9.77 -42.00 5.13
C GLU A 186 -8.48 -42.61 5.72
N GLY A 187 -7.94 -42.03 6.80
CA GLY A 187 -6.74 -42.52 7.50
C GLY A 187 -5.40 -42.14 6.85
N MET A 188 -5.40 -41.21 5.88
CA MET A 188 -4.18 -40.75 5.22
C MET A 188 -3.56 -39.55 5.94
N ALA A 189 -2.23 -39.54 6.06
CA ALA A 189 -1.50 -38.37 6.54
C ALA A 189 -1.36 -37.33 5.43
N VAL A 190 -1.79 -36.09 5.70
CA VAL A 190 -1.71 -34.99 4.73
C VAL A 190 -0.53 -34.07 5.04
N PRO A 191 0.42 -33.88 4.12
CA PRO A 191 1.56 -33.00 4.31
C PRO A 191 1.14 -31.52 4.38
N GLU A 192 2.02 -30.66 4.89
CA GLU A 192 1.73 -29.23 5.00
C GLU A 192 2.07 -28.46 3.72
N GLU A 193 3.02 -28.94 2.91
CA GLU A 193 3.41 -28.30 1.65
C GLU A 193 2.42 -28.60 0.52
N VAL A 194 1.93 -27.55 -0.14
CA VAL A 194 0.91 -27.65 -1.20
C VAL A 194 1.32 -28.57 -2.36
N PRO A 195 2.56 -28.56 -2.88
CA PRO A 195 2.96 -29.50 -3.93
C PRO A 195 2.79 -30.97 -3.51
N CYS A 196 3.11 -31.30 -2.25
CA CYS A 196 2.94 -32.63 -1.70
C CYS A 196 1.45 -32.96 -1.51
N ILE A 197 0.63 -32.01 -1.08
CA ILE A 197 -0.83 -32.18 -0.99
C ILE A 197 -1.43 -32.49 -2.37
N LEU A 198 -1.02 -31.75 -3.41
CA LEU A 198 -1.49 -31.98 -4.78
C LEU A 198 -1.10 -33.38 -5.28
N GLN A 199 0.09 -33.86 -4.94
CA GLN A 199 0.54 -35.21 -5.27
C GLN A 199 -0.30 -36.28 -4.55
N VAL A 200 -0.49 -36.14 -3.23
CA VAL A 200 -1.29 -37.09 -2.43
C VAL A 200 -2.72 -37.17 -2.96
N VAL A 201 -3.35 -36.03 -3.28
CA VAL A 201 -4.69 -36.03 -3.87
C VAL A 201 -4.68 -36.70 -5.25
N SER A 202 -3.65 -36.44 -6.07
CA SER A 202 -3.53 -37.08 -7.39
C SER A 202 -3.30 -38.59 -7.31
N GLU A 203 -2.64 -39.09 -6.26
CA GLU A 203 -2.46 -40.52 -5.99
C GLU A 203 -3.76 -41.16 -5.48
N TYR A 204 -4.44 -40.51 -4.53
CA TYR A 204 -5.74 -40.94 -4.02
C TYR A 204 -6.79 -41.06 -5.15
N LEU A 205 -6.83 -40.09 -6.05
CA LEU A 205 -7.74 -40.10 -7.20
C LEU A 205 -7.37 -41.15 -8.28
N LYS A 206 -6.18 -41.76 -8.20
CA LYS A 206 -5.73 -42.79 -9.15
C LYS A 206 -6.02 -44.22 -8.65
N GLU A 207 -6.23 -44.43 -7.36
CA GLU A 207 -6.50 -45.78 -6.85
C GLU A 207 -7.94 -46.21 -7.17
N PRO A 208 -8.15 -47.29 -7.94
CA PRO A 208 -9.45 -47.94 -8.02
C PRO A 208 -9.61 -48.83 -6.79
N TYR A 209 -10.52 -48.53 -5.87
CA TYR A 209 -10.81 -49.48 -4.77
C TYR A 209 -11.54 -50.73 -5.30
N PRO A 210 -11.09 -51.94 -4.92
CA PRO A 210 -12.01 -53.04 -4.65
C PRO A 210 -11.87 -53.47 -3.18
N ILE A 211 -12.97 -53.49 -2.42
CA ILE A 211 -13.01 -54.14 -1.11
C ILE A 211 -13.76 -55.46 -1.26
N THR A 212 -13.02 -56.56 -1.22
CA THR A 212 -13.40 -57.76 -0.45
C THR A 212 -12.17 -58.63 -0.23
N SER A 213 -11.68 -58.67 1.01
CA SER A 213 -11.32 -59.93 1.69
C SER A 213 -10.72 -59.65 3.07
N LEU A 214 -11.58 -59.72 4.10
CA LEU A 214 -11.17 -60.05 5.45
C LEU A 214 -11.14 -61.58 5.55
N SER A 215 -9.94 -62.16 5.68
CA SER A 215 -9.69 -63.31 6.57
C SER A 215 -8.24 -63.77 6.47
N GLY A 216 -7.47 -63.52 7.52
CA GLY A 216 -6.25 -64.26 7.80
C GLY A 216 -6.54 -65.39 8.79
N SER A 217 -6.18 -66.62 8.44
CA SER A 217 -5.82 -67.68 9.39
C SER A 217 -5.06 -68.79 8.66
N GLN A 218 -3.90 -69.15 9.20
CA GLN A 218 -2.90 -70.06 8.64
C GLN A 218 -3.26 -71.56 8.81
N GLY A 219 -3.16 -72.32 7.70
CA GLY A 219 -2.65 -73.70 7.51
C GLY A 219 -3.36 -74.92 8.14
N PRO A 220 -2.98 -76.18 7.78
CA PRO A 220 -2.47 -76.71 6.51
C PRO A 220 -3.06 -78.12 6.09
N MET A 221 -2.62 -78.65 4.93
CA MET A 221 -2.54 -80.09 4.50
C MET A 221 -3.60 -80.70 3.53
N HIS A 222 -3.20 -80.82 2.24
CA HIS A 222 -3.10 -82.04 1.37
C HIS A 222 -4.33 -82.96 1.05
N PRO A 223 -4.25 -83.86 0.04
CA PRO A 223 -4.92 -83.78 -1.28
C PRO A 223 -5.97 -84.88 -1.55
N GLU A 224 -6.79 -84.75 -2.62
CA GLU A 224 -6.99 -85.74 -3.71
C GLU A 224 -8.34 -85.64 -4.46
N ALA A 225 -8.23 -85.94 -5.76
CA ALA A 225 -9.16 -86.67 -6.64
C ALA A 225 -10.42 -85.97 -7.24
N LEU A 226 -10.26 -85.59 -8.51
CA LEU A 226 -10.92 -86.19 -9.69
C LEU A 226 -12.46 -86.30 -9.71
N LYS A 227 -13.10 -85.58 -10.66
CA LYS A 227 -13.71 -86.15 -11.90
C LYS A 227 -14.61 -85.15 -12.64
N HIS A 228 -14.33 -84.96 -13.94
CA HIS A 228 -15.32 -84.67 -15.00
C HIS A 228 -16.15 -85.94 -15.30
N PRO A 229 -17.35 -85.84 -15.91
CA PRO A 229 -17.52 -85.80 -17.39
C PRO A 229 -18.59 -84.77 -17.84
N LEU A 230 -18.42 -84.00 -18.93
CA LEU A 230 -18.54 -84.28 -20.38
C LEU A 230 -19.97 -84.49 -20.94
N GLY A 231 -20.24 -83.83 -22.08
CA GLY A 231 -21.39 -84.00 -23.00
C GLY A 231 -21.94 -82.66 -23.51
N GLU A 232 -21.43 -82.04 -24.59
CA GLU A 232 -21.86 -82.17 -26.02
C GLU A 232 -23.20 -81.43 -26.31
N GLU A 233 -23.49 -80.72 -27.41
CA GLU A 233 -22.87 -80.27 -28.68
C GLU A 233 -23.90 -79.29 -29.34
N GLY A 234 -23.52 -78.49 -30.34
CA GLY A 234 -24.50 -77.92 -31.31
C GLY A 234 -24.18 -76.55 -31.93
N GLU A 235 -23.74 -76.57 -33.20
CA GLU A 235 -23.45 -75.42 -34.08
C GLU A 235 -24.70 -74.69 -34.62
N GLY A 236 -24.53 -73.46 -35.15
CA GLY A 236 -25.53 -72.86 -36.06
C GLY A 236 -25.32 -71.38 -36.45
N LYS A 237 -24.84 -71.17 -37.69
CA LYS A 237 -24.61 -69.88 -38.38
C LYS A 237 -25.90 -69.11 -38.74
N GLY A 238 -25.80 -67.77 -38.82
CA GLY A 238 -26.15 -67.04 -40.06
C GLY A 238 -27.33 -66.03 -40.08
N ARG A 239 -26.95 -64.74 -40.11
CA ARG A 239 -27.37 -63.68 -41.06
C ARG A 239 -28.78 -63.03 -41.00
N ARG A 240 -28.73 -61.69 -40.76
CA ARG A 240 -29.26 -60.56 -41.58
C ARG A 240 -30.45 -59.70 -41.08
N GLU A 241 -30.18 -58.38 -41.10
CA GLU A 241 -31.06 -57.21 -41.43
C GLU A 241 -32.20 -56.86 -40.45
N THR A 242 -32.01 -55.86 -39.57
CA THR A 242 -32.32 -54.41 -39.71
C THR A 242 -33.80 -54.04 -39.82
N HIS A 243 -34.41 -53.63 -38.70
CA HIS A 243 -35.09 -52.33 -38.47
C HIS A 243 -35.86 -52.36 -37.14
N GLN A 244 -35.55 -51.46 -36.19
CA GLN A 244 -36.48 -50.59 -35.45
C GLN A 244 -35.86 -49.95 -34.18
N VAL A 245 -35.87 -48.60 -34.18
CA VAL A 245 -36.25 -47.64 -33.11
C VAL A 245 -36.16 -48.09 -31.63
N LYS A 246 -35.35 -47.38 -30.82
CA LYS A 246 -35.76 -46.45 -29.73
C LYS A 246 -34.58 -46.07 -28.82
N HIS A 247 -34.60 -44.80 -28.40
CA HIS A 247 -33.91 -44.13 -27.28
C HIS A 247 -32.82 -44.88 -26.51
N ASP A 248 -31.66 -44.25 -26.36
CA ASP A 248 -31.01 -44.23 -25.06
C ASP A 248 -30.21 -42.94 -24.81
N THR A 249 -30.33 -42.47 -23.57
CA THR A 249 -29.56 -41.39 -22.93
C THR A 249 -28.24 -41.97 -22.46
N GLY A 250 -27.11 -41.39 -22.89
CA GLY A 250 -25.78 -41.84 -22.50
C GLY A 250 -24.84 -40.66 -22.31
N THR A 251 -24.61 -40.33 -21.05
CA THR A 251 -23.61 -39.38 -20.53
C THR A 251 -22.21 -39.92 -20.80
N GLU A 252 -21.41 -39.26 -21.63
CA GLU A 252 -19.96 -39.47 -21.73
C GLU A 252 -19.23 -38.13 -21.59
N CYS A 253 -18.69 -37.86 -20.41
CA CYS A 253 -17.56 -36.95 -20.25
C CYS A 253 -16.68 -37.43 -19.10
N CYS A 254 -16.01 -38.56 -19.35
CA CYS A 254 -14.87 -39.02 -18.56
C CYS A 254 -13.75 -39.36 -19.55
N LEU A 255 -12.95 -38.38 -19.97
CA LEU A 255 -11.61 -38.58 -20.53
C LEU A 255 -10.91 -37.21 -20.65
N SER A 256 -10.24 -36.75 -19.58
CA SER A 256 -9.23 -35.69 -19.70
C SER A 256 -8.12 -35.84 -18.65
N LEU A 257 -7.38 -36.95 -18.77
CA LEU A 257 -6.03 -37.10 -18.23
C LEU A 257 -5.26 -37.99 -19.22
N CYS A 258 -4.95 -37.42 -20.39
CA CYS A 258 -3.88 -37.80 -21.35
C CYS A 258 -4.26 -37.35 -22.77
N GLN A 259 -4.02 -36.08 -23.11
CA GLN A 259 -3.63 -35.62 -24.46
C GLN A 259 -3.32 -34.12 -24.38
N ALA A 260 -2.06 -33.82 -24.08
CA ALA A 260 -1.48 -32.50 -24.20
C ALA A 260 -0.22 -32.61 -25.04
N VAL A 261 -0.37 -32.80 -26.35
CA VAL A 261 0.62 -32.41 -27.38
C VAL A 261 -0.15 -32.18 -28.69
N SER A 262 0.25 -31.15 -29.43
CA SER A 262 -0.15 -30.73 -30.79
C SER A 262 -1.53 -30.10 -31.00
N PHE A 263 -1.60 -28.77 -30.83
CA PHE A 263 -2.26 -27.87 -31.78
C PHE A 263 -1.44 -26.58 -31.89
N LEU A 264 -0.77 -26.39 -33.03
CA LEU A 264 -0.41 -25.07 -33.55
C LEU A 264 -1.52 -24.72 -34.56
N PRO A 265 -2.16 -23.53 -34.49
CA PRO A 265 -3.10 -23.12 -35.53
C PRO A 265 -2.32 -22.78 -36.82
N ALA A 266 -2.91 -23.13 -37.96
CA ALA A 266 -2.45 -22.69 -39.27
C ALA A 266 -2.83 -21.21 -39.49
N ALA A 267 -1.98 -20.48 -40.20
CA ALA A 267 -1.95 -19.02 -40.35
C ALA A 267 -3.15 -18.35 -41.06
N GLU A 268 -4.32 -18.99 -41.12
CA GLU A 268 -5.55 -18.44 -41.72
C GLU A 268 -6.65 -18.12 -40.67
N GLU A 269 -6.49 -18.55 -39.41
CA GLU A 269 -7.43 -18.26 -38.30
C GLU A 269 -7.09 -16.95 -37.52
N ASP A 270 -5.93 -16.35 -37.79
CA ASP A 270 -5.44 -15.15 -37.09
C ASP A 270 -6.20 -13.86 -37.48
N GLU A 271 -6.80 -13.78 -38.68
CA GLU A 271 -7.54 -12.58 -39.12
C GLU A 271 -8.97 -12.50 -38.55
N GLU A 272 -9.60 -13.63 -38.22
CA GLU A 272 -10.93 -13.65 -37.60
C GLU A 272 -10.83 -13.44 -36.07
N MET A 273 -9.84 -14.07 -35.42
CA MET A 273 -9.57 -13.91 -33.99
C MET A 273 -9.17 -12.47 -33.61
N MET A 274 -8.42 -11.77 -34.48
CA MET A 274 -8.10 -10.33 -34.28
C MET A 274 -9.30 -9.39 -34.50
N LYS A 275 -10.29 -9.76 -35.34
CA LYS A 275 -11.52 -8.97 -35.54
C LYS A 275 -12.52 -9.14 -34.38
N GLU A 276 -12.61 -10.34 -33.81
CA GLU A 276 -13.42 -10.61 -32.61
C GLU A 276 -12.87 -9.90 -31.36
N ASP A 277 -11.53 -9.82 -31.20
CA ASP A 277 -10.88 -9.13 -30.08
C ASP A 277 -11.02 -7.59 -30.19
N GLU A 278 -10.98 -7.01 -31.40
CA GLU A 278 -11.29 -5.59 -31.63
C GLU A 278 -12.77 -5.25 -31.37
N GLN A 279 -13.69 -6.14 -31.76
CA GLN A 279 -15.13 -5.97 -31.54
C GLN A 279 -15.49 -6.07 -30.04
N GLY A 280 -14.93 -7.05 -29.32
CA GLY A 280 -15.08 -7.19 -27.87
C GLY A 280 -14.45 -6.04 -27.08
N THR A 281 -13.35 -5.48 -27.57
CA THR A 281 -12.72 -4.29 -26.97
C THR A 281 -13.58 -3.03 -27.17
N ARG A 282 -14.22 -2.85 -28.32
CA ARG A 282 -15.15 -1.72 -28.54
C ARG A 282 -16.42 -1.83 -27.69
N GLU A 283 -17.00 -3.01 -27.56
CA GLU A 283 -18.20 -3.24 -26.74
C GLU A 283 -17.92 -3.06 -25.24
N SER A 284 -16.76 -3.51 -24.75
CA SER A 284 -16.35 -3.32 -23.35
C SER A 284 -16.09 -1.84 -23.01
N ILE A 285 -15.46 -1.07 -23.92
CA ILE A 285 -15.27 0.38 -23.78
C ILE A 285 -16.62 1.10 -23.73
N GLN A 286 -17.53 0.79 -24.65
CA GLN A 286 -18.83 1.47 -24.73
C GLN A 286 -19.74 1.14 -23.53
N ARG A 287 -19.64 -0.09 -23.00
CA ARG A 287 -20.32 -0.49 -21.76
C ARG A 287 -19.75 0.24 -20.54
N ARG A 288 -18.41 0.39 -20.47
CA ARG A 288 -17.71 1.13 -19.40
C ARG A 288 -18.05 2.62 -19.41
N GLU A 289 -18.16 3.23 -20.59
CA GLU A 289 -18.56 4.63 -20.74
C GLU A 289 -19.99 4.88 -20.28
N LYS A 290 -20.94 3.99 -20.60
CA LYS A 290 -22.32 4.07 -20.10
C LYS A 290 -22.39 3.96 -18.57
N THR A 291 -21.68 2.99 -17.97
CA THR A 291 -21.71 2.75 -16.52
C THR A 291 -21.06 3.89 -15.72
N LEU A 292 -19.92 4.40 -16.15
CA LEU A 292 -19.19 5.47 -15.44
C LEU A 292 -19.63 6.88 -15.85
N GLY A 293 -20.43 7.01 -16.91
CA GLY A 293 -20.91 8.28 -17.44
C GLY A 293 -21.75 9.09 -16.44
N VAL A 294 -22.43 8.42 -15.51
CA VAL A 294 -23.25 9.05 -14.45
C VAL A 294 -22.43 9.76 -13.36
N LEU A 295 -21.13 9.50 -13.29
CA LEU A 295 -20.24 10.10 -12.32
C LEU A 295 -19.89 11.54 -12.69
N THR A 296 -19.84 12.38 -11.67
CA THR A 296 -19.53 13.81 -11.73
C THR A 296 -18.35 14.14 -10.85
N VAL A 297 -17.71 15.30 -11.09
CA VAL A 297 -16.55 15.74 -10.30
C VAL A 297 -16.89 15.84 -8.80
N SER A 298 -18.12 16.26 -8.46
CA SER A 298 -18.58 16.37 -7.07
C SER A 298 -18.63 15.04 -6.33
N ASP A 299 -18.76 13.92 -7.04
CA ASP A 299 -18.70 12.59 -6.41
C ASP A 299 -17.27 12.26 -5.93
N PHE A 300 -16.25 12.98 -6.41
CA PHE A 300 -14.84 12.75 -6.13
C PHE A 300 -14.18 13.96 -5.45
N GLU A 301 -14.95 14.71 -4.68
CA GLU A 301 -14.43 15.82 -3.88
C GLU A 301 -13.90 15.36 -2.53
N CYS A 302 -12.71 15.85 -2.19
CA CYS A 302 -12.14 15.65 -0.87
C CYS A 302 -12.89 16.48 0.17
N PRO A 303 -13.37 15.88 1.27
CA PRO A 303 -14.15 16.59 2.29
C PRO A 303 -13.32 17.60 3.10
N LEU A 304 -11.99 17.62 2.93
CA LEU A 304 -11.09 18.56 3.61
C LEU A 304 -10.73 19.76 2.74
N CYS A 305 -10.56 19.59 1.43
CA CYS A 305 -10.17 20.70 0.54
C CYS A 305 -11.26 21.08 -0.47
N ILE A 306 -12.37 20.35 -0.54
CA ILE A 306 -13.54 20.61 -1.40
C ILE A 306 -13.12 20.78 -2.85
N ARG A 307 -12.20 19.91 -3.29
CA ARG A 307 -11.66 19.84 -4.65
C ARG A 307 -11.58 18.37 -5.04
N LEU A 308 -11.49 18.10 -6.34
CA LEU A 308 -11.21 16.77 -6.87
C LEU A 308 -10.02 16.14 -6.12
N PHE A 309 -10.16 14.88 -5.73
CA PHE A 309 -9.11 14.15 -5.01
C PHE A 309 -7.79 14.19 -5.79
N TYR A 310 -6.71 14.44 -5.05
CA TYR A 310 -5.34 14.29 -5.52
C TYR A 310 -4.67 13.26 -4.63
N GLU A 311 -4.21 12.15 -5.22
CA GLU A 311 -3.74 10.96 -4.49
C GLU A 311 -4.75 10.53 -3.39
N PRO A 312 -5.94 10.02 -3.76
CA PRO A 312 -6.98 9.66 -2.81
C PRO A 312 -6.52 8.53 -1.89
N VAL A 313 -6.55 8.71 -0.58
CA VAL A 313 -6.16 7.72 0.41
C VAL A 313 -7.38 7.37 1.25
N THR A 314 -7.69 6.07 1.32
CA THR A 314 -8.78 5.55 2.15
C THR A 314 -8.23 5.07 3.48
N THR A 315 -8.72 5.67 4.55
CA THR A 315 -8.34 5.35 5.93
C THR A 315 -8.96 4.01 6.38
N PRO A 316 -8.44 3.34 7.43
CA PRO A 316 -8.99 2.08 7.92
C PRO A 316 -10.46 2.14 8.38
N CYS A 317 -10.97 3.33 8.70
CA CYS A 317 -12.38 3.54 9.02
C CYS A 317 -13.28 3.69 7.78
N GLY A 318 -12.72 3.62 6.57
CA GLY A 318 -13.47 3.61 5.31
C GLY A 318 -13.60 4.95 4.60
N HIS A 319 -13.15 6.05 5.23
CA HIS A 319 -13.26 7.40 4.66
C HIS A 319 -12.05 7.76 3.80
N THR A 320 -12.29 8.47 2.70
CA THR A 320 -11.26 8.85 1.71
C THR A 320 -10.96 10.35 1.74
N PHE A 321 -9.68 10.70 1.63
CA PHE A 321 -9.15 12.06 1.64
C PHE A 321 -8.03 12.20 0.60
N CYS A 322 -7.65 13.41 0.19
CA CYS A 322 -6.33 13.58 -0.45
C CYS A 322 -5.24 13.21 0.56
N LYS A 323 -4.16 12.55 0.10
CA LYS A 323 -3.00 12.19 0.92
C LYS A 323 -2.50 13.36 1.79
N ASN A 324 -2.17 14.49 1.17
CA ASN A 324 -1.64 15.66 1.89
C ASN A 324 -2.67 16.27 2.85
N CYS A 325 -3.97 16.18 2.54
CA CYS A 325 -5.02 16.71 3.41
C CYS A 325 -5.17 15.89 4.69
N ILE A 326 -5.20 14.55 4.59
CA ILE A 326 -5.30 13.71 5.79
C ILE A 326 -4.02 13.78 6.62
N GLU A 327 -2.85 13.80 5.98
CA GLU A 327 -1.58 13.96 6.70
C GLU A 327 -1.53 15.25 7.52
N ARG A 328 -1.93 16.38 6.91
CA ARG A 328 -2.03 17.67 7.60
C ARG A 328 -3.05 17.65 8.74
N SER A 329 -4.21 17.02 8.53
CA SER A 329 -5.21 16.89 9.61
C SER A 329 -4.68 16.09 10.80
N LEU A 330 -3.92 15.02 10.53
CA LEU A 330 -3.32 14.17 11.55
C LEU A 330 -2.15 14.82 12.29
N ASP A 331 -1.65 15.99 11.84
CA ASP A 331 -0.69 16.77 12.63
C ASP A 331 -1.30 17.39 13.88
N HIS A 332 -2.60 17.64 13.87
CA HIS A 332 -3.31 18.29 14.97
C HIS A 332 -4.17 17.31 15.77
N ASN A 333 -4.85 16.36 15.11
CA ASN A 333 -5.74 15.41 15.77
C ASN A 333 -5.66 14.04 15.11
N LEU A 334 -5.35 13.01 15.90
CA LEU A 334 -5.09 11.64 15.46
C LEU A 334 -6.36 10.82 15.22
N ARG A 335 -7.45 11.50 14.84
CA ARG A 335 -8.77 10.92 14.60
C ARG A 335 -9.25 11.27 13.20
N CYS A 336 -10.05 10.38 12.62
CA CYS A 336 -10.69 10.64 11.34
C CYS A 336 -11.53 11.94 11.43
N PRO A 337 -11.36 12.90 10.49
CA PRO A 337 -12.15 14.13 10.47
C PRO A 337 -13.66 13.90 10.38
N LEU A 338 -14.09 12.83 9.72
CA LEU A 338 -15.49 12.51 9.48
C LEU A 338 -16.12 11.71 10.62
N CYS A 339 -15.59 10.52 10.95
CA CYS A 339 -16.22 9.63 11.95
C CYS A 339 -15.57 9.64 13.34
N LYS A 340 -14.51 10.44 13.57
CA LYS A 340 -13.79 10.55 14.84
C LYS A 340 -13.14 9.27 15.38
N GLN A 341 -13.13 8.19 14.60
CA GLN A 341 -12.41 6.96 14.92
C GLN A 341 -10.89 7.23 15.00
N PRO A 342 -10.18 6.69 16.00
CA PRO A 342 -8.73 6.89 16.13
C PRO A 342 -7.96 6.28 14.96
N LEU A 343 -6.95 7.01 14.48
CA LEU A 343 -6.07 6.65 13.37
C LEU A 343 -4.59 6.53 13.81
N GLN A 344 -4.32 6.34 15.11
CA GLN A 344 -2.96 6.26 15.67
C GLN A 344 -2.09 5.20 14.99
N GLU A 345 -2.60 3.98 14.84
CA GLU A 345 -1.86 2.88 14.21
C GLU A 345 -1.62 3.14 12.72
N TYR A 346 -2.55 3.84 12.08
CA TYR A 346 -2.44 4.23 10.69
C TYR A 346 -1.34 5.29 10.50
N LEU A 347 -1.26 6.27 11.40
CA LEU A 347 -0.15 7.23 11.46
C LEU A 347 1.19 6.54 11.74
N LYS A 348 1.25 5.59 12.69
CA LYS A 348 2.50 4.89 13.04
C LYS A 348 3.13 4.20 11.82
N ASN A 349 2.31 3.68 10.91
CA ASN A 349 2.79 2.97 9.73
C ASN A 349 3.12 3.89 8.55
N ARG A 350 2.59 5.14 8.51
CA ARG A 350 2.74 6.16 7.44
C ARG A 350 2.67 5.67 5.99
N LYS A 351 2.00 4.54 5.75
CA LYS A 351 1.75 4.00 4.42
C LYS A 351 0.40 4.51 3.93
N TYR A 352 0.37 5.78 3.55
CA TYR A 352 -0.78 6.43 2.91
C TYR A 352 -0.84 6.05 1.43
N ASN A 353 -1.02 4.76 1.17
CA ASN A 353 -1.07 4.27 -0.19
C ASN A 353 -2.37 4.78 -0.86
N PRO A 354 -2.26 5.38 -2.06
CA PRO A 354 -3.44 5.80 -2.80
C PRO A 354 -4.39 4.62 -3.07
N THR A 355 -5.69 4.91 -3.07
CA THR A 355 -6.75 4.00 -3.44
C THR A 355 -6.75 3.90 -4.96
N LEU A 356 -6.10 2.88 -5.49
CA LEU A 356 -5.78 2.77 -6.92
C LEU A 356 -7.04 2.78 -7.77
N LEU A 357 -8.08 2.06 -7.35
CA LEU A 357 -9.36 2.05 -8.06
C LEU A 357 -9.97 3.46 -8.22
N LEU A 358 -9.89 4.30 -7.18
CA LEU A 358 -10.38 5.68 -7.30
C LEU A 358 -9.52 6.49 -8.26
N GLN A 359 -8.20 6.28 -8.28
CA GLN A 359 -7.32 6.91 -9.26
C GLN A 359 -7.66 6.46 -10.69
N ASP A 360 -7.89 5.17 -10.91
CA ASP A 360 -8.24 4.62 -12.22
C ASP A 360 -9.57 5.17 -12.74
N ILE A 361 -10.58 5.27 -11.87
CA ILE A 361 -11.88 5.87 -12.23
C ILE A 361 -11.71 7.35 -12.56
N MET A 362 -10.98 8.12 -11.74
CA MET A 362 -10.79 9.55 -12.00
C MET A 362 -9.93 9.79 -13.25
N ASN A 363 -8.88 9.00 -13.49
CA ASN A 363 -8.05 9.09 -14.70
C ASN A 363 -8.88 8.84 -15.96
N TYR A 364 -9.80 7.88 -15.90
CA TYR A 364 -10.69 7.57 -17.00
C TYR A 364 -11.77 8.66 -17.21
N ARG A 365 -12.39 9.16 -16.13
CA ARG A 365 -13.59 10.01 -16.23
C ARG A 365 -13.33 11.52 -16.21
N PHE A 366 -12.26 11.96 -15.54
CA PHE A 366 -11.92 13.36 -15.29
C PHE A 366 -10.44 13.69 -15.58
N PRO A 367 -9.88 13.28 -16.74
CA PRO A 367 -8.45 13.45 -17.02
C PRO A 367 -8.02 14.93 -17.04
N SER A 368 -8.83 15.83 -17.58
CA SER A 368 -8.52 17.27 -17.64
C SER A 368 -8.51 17.91 -16.24
N GLN A 369 -9.49 17.59 -15.40
CA GLN A 369 -9.57 18.12 -14.03
C GLN A 369 -8.46 17.56 -13.14
N LEU A 370 -8.06 16.30 -13.34
CA LEU A 370 -6.89 15.73 -12.67
C LEU A 370 -5.58 16.39 -13.12
N ALA A 371 -5.44 16.68 -14.42
CA ALA A 371 -4.27 17.38 -14.94
C ALA A 371 -4.16 18.79 -14.33
N GLU A 372 -5.27 19.52 -14.25
CA GLU A 372 -5.34 20.82 -13.56
C GLU A 372 -4.95 20.68 -12.08
N ARG A 373 -5.50 19.67 -11.39
CA ARG A 373 -5.18 19.43 -9.97
C ARG A 373 -3.68 19.15 -9.75
N LYS A 374 -3.07 18.39 -10.66
CA LYS A 374 -1.63 18.10 -10.68
C LYS A 374 -0.82 19.36 -10.95
N GLN A 375 -1.25 20.21 -11.89
CA GLN A 375 -0.60 21.48 -12.19
C GLN A 375 -0.60 22.43 -10.98
N VAL A 376 -1.74 22.57 -10.30
CA VAL A 376 -1.86 23.39 -9.08
C VAL A 376 -0.93 22.87 -7.99
N HIS A 377 -0.87 21.55 -7.80
CA HIS A 377 0.04 20.95 -6.83
C HIS A 377 1.51 21.22 -7.18
N ASN A 378 1.90 21.03 -8.44
CA ASN A 378 3.27 21.27 -8.89
C ASN A 378 3.67 22.73 -8.75
N ALA A 379 2.76 23.66 -9.05
CA ALA A 379 2.99 25.10 -8.86
C ALA A 379 3.20 25.45 -7.38
N GLU A 380 2.38 24.90 -6.48
CA GLU A 380 2.55 25.08 -5.03
C GLU A 380 3.89 24.51 -4.54
N MET A 381 4.32 23.35 -5.06
CA MET A 381 5.61 22.76 -4.72
C MET A 381 6.80 23.56 -5.26
N ALA A 382 6.69 24.11 -6.46
CA ALA A 382 7.70 24.99 -7.03
C ALA A 382 7.86 26.27 -6.18
N GLU A 383 6.75 26.88 -5.77
CA GLU A 383 6.75 28.06 -4.90
C GLU A 383 7.43 27.75 -3.55
N LEU A 384 7.04 26.65 -2.91
CA LEU A 384 7.61 26.21 -1.62
C LEU A 384 9.07 25.73 -1.70
N SER A 385 9.59 25.45 -2.90
CA SER A 385 10.98 25.04 -3.12
C SER A 385 11.94 26.22 -3.26
N ASN A 386 11.44 27.46 -3.29
CA ASN A 386 12.26 28.65 -3.43
C ASN A 386 13.18 28.84 -2.22
N LEU A 387 14.48 29.06 -2.47
CA LEU A 387 15.51 29.22 -1.45
C LEU A 387 15.87 30.69 -1.17
N ASN A 388 15.07 31.64 -1.65
CA ASN A 388 15.24 33.07 -1.40
C ASN A 388 13.96 33.76 -0.95
N LYS A 389 12.79 33.21 -1.32
CA LYS A 389 11.47 33.76 -1.00
C LYS A 389 10.65 32.79 -0.19
N ASP A 390 9.87 33.32 0.75
CA ASP A 390 8.98 32.56 1.63
C ASP A 390 9.63 31.33 2.30
N ILE A 391 10.92 31.44 2.62
CA ILE A 391 11.67 30.34 3.26
C ILE A 391 11.07 30.09 4.64
N PRO A 392 10.79 28.83 5.00
CA PRO A 392 10.31 28.50 6.34
C PRO A 392 11.35 28.87 7.40
N ILE A 393 10.92 29.62 8.42
CA ILE A 393 11.75 30.04 9.55
C ILE A 393 11.33 29.28 10.81
N PHE A 394 12.27 28.50 11.36
CA PHE A 394 12.18 27.93 12.69
C PHE A 394 12.77 28.91 13.70
N VAL A 395 11.99 29.28 14.71
CA VAL A 395 12.40 30.26 15.72
C VAL A 395 12.77 29.51 17.00
N CYS A 396 14.06 29.51 17.35
CA CYS A 396 14.54 28.81 18.54
C CYS A 396 15.84 29.41 19.10
N THR A 397 16.96 29.19 18.42
CA THR A 397 18.30 29.59 18.87
C THR A 397 19.15 30.08 17.70
N VAL A 398 20.32 30.64 17.98
CA VAL A 398 21.30 30.98 16.94
C VAL A 398 21.96 29.71 16.44
N ALA A 399 21.85 29.47 15.13
CA ALA A 399 22.58 28.42 14.43
C ALA A 399 23.76 29.02 13.65
N TYR A 400 24.81 28.24 13.47
CA TYR A 400 26.04 28.68 12.82
C TYR A 400 26.43 27.79 11.64
N PRO A 401 27.11 28.36 10.62
CA PRO A 401 27.65 27.59 9.49
C PRO A 401 28.54 26.44 9.95
N GLY A 402 28.34 25.25 9.37
CA GLY A 402 29.09 24.03 9.63
C GLY A 402 28.80 23.35 10.97
N VAL A 403 27.98 23.95 11.85
CA VAL A 403 27.73 23.42 13.19
C VAL A 403 26.48 22.52 13.19
N PRO A 404 26.55 21.28 13.73
CA PRO A 404 25.39 20.42 13.92
C PRO A 404 24.35 21.03 14.86
N CYS A 405 23.08 20.96 14.49
CA CYS A 405 21.95 21.43 15.28
C CYS A 405 20.83 20.37 15.30
N PRO A 406 20.90 19.38 16.20
CA PRO A 406 19.83 18.39 16.34
C PRO A 406 18.59 19.02 16.97
N LEU A 407 17.42 18.75 16.39
CA LEU A 407 16.15 19.34 16.81
C LEU A 407 15.12 18.27 17.13
N HIS A 408 14.35 18.48 18.20
CA HIS A 408 13.16 17.70 18.49
C HIS A 408 11.92 18.51 18.10
N ILE A 409 11.27 18.08 17.02
CA ILE A 409 10.11 18.76 16.44
C ILE A 409 8.83 18.10 16.96
N PHE A 410 8.08 18.83 17.78
CA PHE A 410 6.83 18.33 18.35
C PHE A 410 5.60 19.17 18.00
N GLU A 411 5.77 20.46 17.74
CA GLU A 411 4.63 21.34 17.41
C GLU A 411 4.03 21.01 16.02
N PRO A 412 2.70 20.92 15.88
CA PRO A 412 2.04 20.59 14.61
C PRO A 412 2.47 21.45 13.41
N ARG A 413 2.64 22.77 13.62
CA ARG A 413 3.08 23.70 12.55
C ARG A 413 4.47 23.37 12.02
N TYR A 414 5.40 22.98 12.89
CA TYR A 414 6.76 22.64 12.49
C TYR A 414 6.86 21.23 11.94
N ARG A 415 5.97 20.31 12.35
CA ARG A 415 5.81 19.00 11.70
C ARG A 415 5.42 19.16 10.23
N LEU A 416 4.48 20.05 9.93
CA LEU A 416 4.12 20.41 8.55
C LEU A 416 5.30 21.04 7.80
N MET A 417 6.02 21.96 8.44
CA MET A 417 7.21 22.59 7.87
C MET A 417 8.26 21.56 7.46
N MET A 418 8.60 20.62 8.35
CA MET A 418 9.56 19.54 8.07
C MET A 418 9.09 18.66 6.91
N ARG A 419 7.81 18.26 6.90
CA ARG A 419 7.24 17.48 5.80
C ARG A 419 7.41 18.21 4.46
N ARG A 420 7.09 19.50 4.40
CA ARG A 420 7.25 20.32 3.19
C ARG A 420 8.70 20.40 2.73
N CYS A 421 9.66 20.61 3.65
CA CYS A 421 11.09 20.64 3.30
C CYS A 421 11.55 19.31 2.67
N MET A 422 10.98 18.19 3.12
CA MET A 422 11.26 16.86 2.55
C MET A 422 10.54 16.64 1.20
N GLU A 423 9.27 17.05 1.09
CA GLU A 423 8.44 16.89 -0.12
C GLU A 423 8.92 17.74 -1.30
N THR A 424 9.32 18.99 -1.04
CA THR A 424 9.90 19.88 -2.07
C THR A 424 11.30 19.46 -2.50
N GLY A 425 11.97 18.61 -1.71
CA GLY A 425 13.34 18.17 -1.92
C GLY A 425 14.39 19.22 -1.54
N THR A 426 14.02 20.40 -1.05
CA THR A 426 14.99 21.43 -0.63
C THR A 426 15.80 20.96 0.56
N LYS A 427 15.18 20.20 1.47
CA LYS A 427 15.75 19.75 2.75
C LYS A 427 16.38 20.91 3.54
N LYS A 428 15.87 22.12 3.37
CA LYS A 428 16.45 23.35 3.94
C LYS A 428 15.38 24.24 4.55
N PHE A 429 15.72 24.88 5.67
CA PHE A 429 14.90 25.90 6.31
C PHE A 429 15.79 26.90 7.05
N GLY A 430 15.28 28.11 7.30
CA GLY A 430 16.02 29.12 8.08
C GLY A 430 15.83 28.92 9.58
N MET A 431 16.89 29.15 10.35
CA MET A 431 16.85 29.22 11.81
C MET A 431 17.18 30.63 12.27
N CYS A 432 16.31 31.19 13.11
CA CYS A 432 16.49 32.50 13.74
C CYS A 432 16.28 32.41 15.25
N SER A 433 16.94 33.29 16.00
CA SER A 433 16.66 33.48 17.41
C SER A 433 15.38 34.30 17.59
N TYR A 434 14.69 34.10 18.70
CA TYR A 434 13.53 34.91 19.04
C TYR A 434 13.96 36.35 19.36
N GLU A 435 13.26 37.33 18.79
CA GLU A 435 13.46 38.76 19.09
C GLU A 435 12.13 39.38 19.52
N HIS A 436 12.10 39.95 20.72
CA HIS A 436 10.90 40.55 21.27
C HIS A 436 10.41 41.70 20.38
N GLY A 437 9.09 41.75 20.12
CA GLY A 437 8.48 42.76 19.24
C GLY A 437 8.56 42.45 17.74
N LYS A 438 9.55 41.67 17.26
CA LYS A 438 9.67 41.27 15.84
C LYS A 438 9.29 39.81 15.56
N GLY A 439 9.20 38.98 16.60
CA GLY A 439 8.99 37.53 16.49
C GLY A 439 10.29 36.77 16.29
N PHE A 440 11.16 37.21 15.37
CA PHE A 440 12.49 36.63 15.15
C PHE A 440 13.51 37.63 14.60
N SER A 441 14.78 37.32 14.82
CA SER A 441 15.94 38.13 14.46
C SER A 441 16.03 38.49 12.97
N ASP A 442 16.64 39.64 12.67
CA ASP A 442 16.93 40.08 11.29
C ASP A 442 17.98 39.21 10.58
N TYR A 443 18.71 38.38 11.31
CA TYR A 443 19.79 37.54 10.82
C TYR A 443 19.61 36.10 11.28
N GLY A 444 20.00 35.14 10.45
CA GLY A 444 19.88 33.72 10.74
C GLY A 444 20.81 32.86 9.90
N CYS A 445 20.67 31.55 10.03
CA CYS A 445 21.42 30.56 9.27
C CYS A 445 20.47 29.54 8.66
N ILE A 446 20.68 29.19 7.38
CA ILE A 446 19.99 28.07 6.75
C ILE A 446 20.49 26.78 7.39
N LEU A 447 19.57 25.93 7.83
CA LEU A 447 19.84 24.57 8.27
C LEU A 447 19.51 23.59 7.14
N GLU A 448 20.43 22.67 6.88
CA GLU A 448 20.22 21.55 5.96
C GLU A 448 19.88 20.27 6.75
N ILE A 449 18.81 19.60 6.36
CA ILE A 449 18.32 18.36 6.97
C ILE A 449 19.11 17.18 6.42
N HIS A 450 19.92 16.57 7.29
CA HIS A 450 20.67 15.35 6.97
C HIS A 450 19.82 14.11 7.23
N SER A 451 19.15 14.08 8.37
CA SER A 451 18.34 12.95 8.82
C SER A 451 17.04 13.43 9.46
N LEU A 452 16.00 12.63 9.33
CA LEU A 452 14.70 12.90 9.95
C LEU A 452 14.09 11.58 10.41
N GLU A 453 14.02 11.41 11.73
CA GLU A 453 13.46 10.24 12.40
C GLU A 453 12.08 10.56 12.98
N LEU A 454 11.03 9.94 12.44
CA LEU A 454 9.65 10.17 12.87
C LEU A 454 9.25 9.22 14.00
N LEU A 455 8.61 9.77 15.03
CA LEU A 455 8.05 9.04 16.15
C LEU A 455 6.59 8.61 15.86
N PRO A 456 6.08 7.56 16.53
CA PRO A 456 4.72 7.04 16.35
C PRO A 456 3.59 8.03 16.65
N ASP A 457 3.84 9.05 17.45
CA ASP A 457 2.90 10.12 17.80
C ASP A 457 2.96 11.33 16.84
N GLY A 458 3.83 11.25 15.84
CA GLY A 458 3.99 12.26 14.82
C GLY A 458 5.10 13.28 15.07
N ARG A 459 5.73 13.27 16.26
CA ARG A 459 6.94 14.06 16.54
C ARG A 459 8.11 13.55 15.70
N SER A 460 9.21 14.30 15.66
CA SER A 460 10.44 13.83 14.99
C SER A 460 11.71 14.36 15.64
N PHE A 461 12.77 13.57 15.56
CA PHE A 461 14.14 14.05 15.70
C PHE A 461 14.66 14.40 14.30
N VAL A 462 15.28 15.56 14.18
CA VAL A 462 15.79 16.09 12.91
C VAL A 462 17.24 16.46 13.12
N ASP A 463 18.13 15.77 12.42
CA ASP A 463 19.55 16.11 12.41
C ASP A 463 19.78 17.14 11.32
N THR A 464 20.32 18.28 11.71
CA THR A 464 20.63 19.37 10.77
C THR A 464 22.04 19.89 10.95
N VAL A 465 22.56 20.52 9.90
CA VAL A 465 23.84 21.24 9.95
C VAL A 465 23.62 22.64 9.40
N GLY A 466 24.23 23.64 10.03
CA GLY A 466 24.17 25.01 9.52
C GLY A 466 24.92 25.19 8.22
N GLY A 467 24.33 25.95 7.31
CA GLY A 467 24.86 26.32 6.01
C GLY A 467 25.04 27.82 5.91
N ASN A 468 24.52 28.43 4.84
CA ASN A 468 24.69 29.86 4.58
C ASN A 468 23.98 30.74 5.61
N ARG A 469 24.63 31.85 5.97
CA ARG A 469 24.02 32.93 6.74
C ARG A 469 23.13 33.76 5.85
N PHE A 470 22.13 34.40 6.45
CA PHE A 470 21.22 35.25 5.72
C PHE A 470 20.74 36.44 6.55
N LYS A 471 20.27 37.46 5.82
CA LYS A 471 19.53 38.61 6.34
C LYS A 471 18.07 38.52 5.88
N VAL A 472 17.16 38.82 6.79
CA VAL A 472 15.72 38.88 6.53
C VAL A 472 15.40 40.19 5.81
N VAL A 473 14.83 40.08 4.61
CA VAL A 473 14.38 41.22 3.80
C VAL A 473 12.90 41.51 4.07
N LYS A 474 12.09 40.44 4.14
CA LYS A 474 10.65 40.53 4.38
C LYS A 474 10.20 39.39 5.29
N ARG A 475 9.27 39.69 6.19
CA ARG A 475 8.67 38.73 7.13
C ARG A 475 7.25 38.40 6.68
N ALA A 476 6.89 37.13 6.78
CA ALA A 476 5.55 36.64 6.52
C ALA A 476 5.24 35.44 7.43
N GLN A 477 4.05 34.86 7.24
CA GLN A 477 3.62 33.67 7.95
C GLN A 477 2.80 32.81 7.01
N ARG A 478 3.03 31.50 7.06
CA ARG A 478 2.28 30.51 6.27
C ARG A 478 1.91 29.33 7.14
N ASP A 479 0.62 28.99 7.17
CA ASP A 479 0.09 27.81 7.88
C ASP A 479 0.54 27.69 9.36
N GLY A 480 0.77 28.84 10.02
CA GLY A 480 1.09 28.92 11.45
C GLY A 480 2.59 29.02 11.80
N TYR A 481 3.50 28.83 10.84
CA TYR A 481 4.93 29.04 11.03
C TYR A 481 5.42 30.28 10.25
N HIS A 482 6.54 30.87 10.69
CA HIS A 482 7.09 32.08 10.08
C HIS A 482 7.74 31.77 8.73
N THR A 483 7.64 32.70 7.79
CA THR A 483 8.39 32.66 6.53
C THR A 483 9.15 33.96 6.32
N ALA A 484 10.21 33.92 5.51
CA ALA A 484 10.96 35.12 5.17
C ALA A 484 11.46 35.10 3.72
N ASP A 485 11.47 36.29 3.11
CA ASP A 485 12.35 36.55 1.97
C ASP A 485 13.71 36.94 2.54
N ILE A 486 14.77 36.37 1.98
CA ILE A 486 16.12 36.51 2.52
C ILE A 486 17.13 36.94 1.45
N GLU A 487 18.22 37.52 1.94
CA GLU A 487 19.44 37.77 1.19
C GLU A 487 20.57 36.98 1.86
N TYR A 488 21.31 36.21 1.07
CA TYR A 488 22.46 35.45 1.59
C TYR A 488 23.62 36.39 1.93
N LEU A 489 24.32 36.08 3.02
CA LEU A 489 25.48 36.82 3.47
C LEU A 489 26.76 36.04 3.18
N GLU A 490 27.75 36.74 2.65
CA GLU A 490 29.09 36.23 2.40
C GLU A 490 30.12 37.15 3.04
N ASP A 491 31.26 36.58 3.43
CA ASP A 491 32.38 37.35 3.95
C ASP A 491 33.08 38.13 2.84
N LEU A 492 33.33 39.41 3.12
CA LEU A 492 34.06 40.30 2.23
C LEU A 492 35.51 39.82 2.12
N LYS A 493 35.97 39.67 0.88
CA LYS A 493 37.36 39.29 0.61
C LYS A 493 38.26 40.51 0.61
N VAL A 494 39.46 40.35 1.18
CA VAL A 494 40.52 41.35 1.22
C VAL A 494 41.76 40.85 0.47
N GLU A 495 42.53 41.79 -0.09
CA GLU A 495 43.70 41.52 -0.94
C GLU A 495 44.99 42.14 -0.37
N ASP A 496 46.13 41.71 -0.92
CA ASP A 496 47.46 42.26 -0.67
C ASP A 496 47.81 42.44 0.83
N SER A 497 48.23 43.66 1.20
CA SER A 497 48.70 43.99 2.56
C SER A 497 47.64 43.82 3.65
N GLU A 498 46.35 43.97 3.31
CA GLU A 498 45.26 43.75 4.26
C GLU A 498 45.09 42.26 4.58
N LEU A 499 45.28 41.39 3.57
CA LEU A 499 45.25 39.95 3.74
C LEU A 499 46.39 39.46 4.65
N GLU A 500 47.61 39.99 4.48
CA GLU A 500 48.73 39.66 5.37
C GLU A 500 48.48 40.04 6.83
N LEU A 501 47.82 41.19 7.06
CA LEU A 501 47.47 41.64 8.39
C LEU A 501 46.34 40.76 8.99
N LEU A 502 45.35 40.42 8.16
CA LEU A 502 44.24 39.56 8.54
C LEU A 502 44.71 38.14 8.88
N GLN A 503 45.66 37.58 8.11
CA GLN A 503 46.24 36.27 8.38
C GLN A 503 46.99 36.24 9.71
N ARG A 504 47.76 37.30 10.02
CA ARG A 504 48.44 37.43 11.33
C ARG A 504 47.45 37.52 12.49
N LEU A 505 46.36 38.27 12.31
CA LEU A 505 45.30 38.34 13.32
C LEU A 505 44.62 36.98 13.50
N HIS A 506 44.25 36.33 12.40
CA HIS A 506 43.64 35.00 12.40
C HIS A 506 44.50 33.98 13.15
N ASP A 507 45.79 33.90 12.81
CA ASP A 507 46.71 32.94 13.43
C ASP A 507 46.87 33.20 14.93
N SER A 508 46.94 34.48 15.34
CA SER A 508 47.01 34.86 16.75
C SER A 508 45.74 34.49 17.53
N VAL A 509 44.55 34.74 16.97
CA VAL A 509 43.28 34.43 17.64
C VAL A 509 43.02 32.92 17.65
N TYR A 510 43.38 32.20 16.58
CA TYR A 510 43.30 30.74 16.56
C TYR A 510 44.18 30.12 17.66
N GLN A 511 45.41 30.62 17.82
CA GLN A 511 46.31 30.16 18.89
C GLN A 511 45.69 30.39 20.27
N GLN A 512 45.10 31.56 20.53
CA GLN A 512 44.39 31.84 21.79
C GLN A 512 43.19 30.91 22.00
N ALA A 513 42.42 30.63 20.95
CA ALA A 513 41.30 29.69 21.00
C ALA A 513 41.77 28.28 21.35
N GLN A 514 42.89 27.83 20.75
CA GLN A 514 43.49 26.53 21.01
C GLN A 514 44.01 26.43 22.45
N GLU A 515 44.68 27.47 22.95
CA GLU A 515 45.15 27.53 24.34
C GLU A 515 43.98 27.50 25.34
N TRP A 516 42.94 28.29 25.08
CA TRP A 516 41.71 28.26 25.87
C TRP A 516 41.08 26.86 25.88
N TYR A 517 40.97 26.23 24.71
CA TYR A 517 40.42 24.89 24.57
C TYR A 517 41.27 23.86 25.32
N MET A 518 42.60 23.92 25.21
CA MET A 518 43.52 23.02 25.91
C MET A 518 43.60 23.26 27.42
N ARG A 519 43.29 24.47 27.89
CA ARG A 519 43.22 24.80 29.32
C ARG A 519 41.97 24.21 29.99
N MET A 520 40.90 23.96 29.22
CA MET A 520 39.72 23.29 29.76
C MET A 520 40.03 21.87 30.24
N GLY A 521 39.46 21.48 31.39
CA GLY A 521 39.62 20.14 31.94
C GLY A 521 39.17 19.05 30.96
N SER A 522 39.84 17.88 31.00
CA SER A 522 39.60 16.77 30.05
C SER A 522 38.12 16.37 29.96
N ARG A 523 37.43 16.31 31.09
CA ARG A 523 36.01 15.95 31.17
C ARG A 523 35.10 16.93 30.42
N ILE A 524 35.39 18.24 30.48
CA ILE A 524 34.62 19.28 29.78
C ILE A 524 34.86 19.19 28.28
N ARG A 525 36.12 19.01 27.86
CA ARG A 525 36.46 18.81 26.44
C ARG A 525 35.79 17.57 25.85
N GLU A 526 35.80 16.45 26.57
CA GLU A 526 35.12 15.23 26.12
C GLU A 526 33.62 15.44 25.92
N GLN A 527 32.96 16.20 26.81
CA GLN A 527 31.55 16.56 26.65
C GLN A 527 31.31 17.46 25.43
N ILE A 528 32.14 18.49 25.23
CA ILE A 528 32.08 19.36 24.06
C ILE A 528 32.27 18.55 22.78
N ASN A 529 33.29 17.70 22.71
CA ASN A 529 33.57 16.88 21.53
C ASN A 529 32.44 15.93 21.19
N LYS A 530 31.77 15.38 22.22
CA LYS A 530 30.60 14.52 22.01
C LYS A 530 29.41 15.28 21.43
N GLN A 531 29.25 16.56 21.77
CA GLN A 531 28.10 17.36 21.36
C GLN A 531 28.31 18.15 20.06
N TYR A 532 29.50 18.72 19.86
CA TYR A 532 29.81 19.65 18.77
C TYR A 532 30.92 19.14 17.83
N GLY A 533 31.52 17.98 18.13
CA GLY A 533 32.75 17.53 17.47
C GLY A 533 34.00 18.23 18.02
N THR A 534 35.17 17.79 17.56
CA THR A 534 36.45 18.40 17.92
C THR A 534 36.61 19.77 17.28
N MET A 535 37.39 20.64 17.93
CA MET A 535 37.76 21.94 17.37
C MET A 535 38.36 21.75 15.96
N PRO A 536 37.80 22.41 14.92
CA PRO A 536 38.32 22.32 13.56
C PRO A 536 39.75 22.81 13.46
N GLU A 537 40.52 22.21 12.55
CA GLU A 537 41.89 22.62 12.28
C GLU A 537 41.95 24.00 11.62
N LYS A 538 43.13 24.62 11.72
CA LYS A 538 43.40 25.91 11.09
C LYS A 538 43.37 25.76 9.57
N GLU A 539 42.53 26.55 8.90
CA GLU A 539 42.47 26.58 7.44
C GLU A 539 43.69 27.29 6.86
N GLU A 540 44.28 26.73 5.78
CA GLU A 540 45.38 27.38 5.05
C GLU A 540 44.90 28.62 4.31
N ASN A 541 43.70 28.55 3.70
CA ASN A 541 43.06 29.69 3.05
C ASN A 541 41.83 30.15 3.84
N ILE A 542 42.03 31.19 4.64
CA ILE A 542 41.03 31.78 5.54
C ILE A 542 39.84 32.44 4.82
N GLN A 543 39.92 32.61 3.49
CA GLN A 543 38.88 33.23 2.64
C GLN A 543 38.26 32.23 1.64
N SER A 544 38.53 30.94 1.81
CA SER A 544 38.02 29.88 0.91
C SER A 544 36.52 29.66 1.08
N SER A 545 36.04 29.65 2.33
CA SER A 545 34.64 29.56 2.70
C SER A 545 33.94 30.92 2.56
N THR A 546 32.70 30.92 2.03
CA THR A 546 31.86 32.12 1.97
C THR A 546 31.42 32.63 3.35
N ASN A 547 31.55 31.80 4.39
CA ASN A 547 31.25 32.18 5.78
C ASN A 547 32.53 32.38 6.61
N GLY A 548 33.72 32.35 6.00
CA GLY A 548 34.99 32.36 6.73
C GLY A 548 35.27 31.03 7.48
N PRO A 549 36.31 31.01 8.32
CA PRO A 549 36.84 29.78 8.89
C PRO A 549 35.88 29.03 9.82
N ALA A 550 35.79 27.71 9.68
CA ALA A 550 34.85 26.87 10.41
C ALA A 550 35.06 26.90 11.94
N TRP A 551 36.33 26.99 12.39
CA TRP A 551 36.67 27.01 13.81
C TRP A 551 36.07 28.22 14.55
N CYS A 552 35.87 29.36 13.85
CA CYS A 552 35.25 30.55 14.43
C CYS A 552 33.81 30.25 14.86
N TRP A 553 33.06 29.59 13.99
CA TRP A 553 31.67 29.22 14.21
C TRP A 553 31.52 28.12 15.25
N TRP A 554 32.40 27.12 15.20
CA TRP A 554 32.49 26.09 16.22
C TRP A 554 32.73 26.71 17.60
N LEU A 555 33.69 27.62 17.72
CA LEU A 555 34.01 28.28 18.98
C LEU A 555 32.82 29.08 19.52
N LEU A 556 32.16 29.89 18.67
CA LEU A 556 30.98 30.67 19.04
C LEU A 556 29.78 29.79 19.45
N SER A 557 29.69 28.57 18.94
CA SER A 557 28.65 27.60 19.32
C SER A 557 28.92 26.93 20.67
N VAL A 558 30.18 26.73 21.02
CA VAL A 558 30.61 26.13 22.30
C VAL A 558 30.54 27.15 23.43
N MET A 559 30.80 28.42 23.14
CA MET A 559 30.76 29.50 24.11
C MET A 559 29.31 29.92 24.40
N GLN A 560 28.91 29.86 25.68
CA GLN A 560 27.57 30.23 26.14
C GLN A 560 27.40 31.76 26.21
N LEU A 561 27.32 32.39 25.05
CA LEU A 561 27.17 33.83 24.90
C LEU A 561 25.68 34.23 24.87
N ASP A 562 25.41 35.50 25.16
CA ASP A 562 24.08 36.06 25.03
C ASP A 562 23.58 35.95 23.56
N PRO A 563 22.34 35.47 23.31
CA PRO A 563 21.82 35.27 21.95
C PRO A 563 21.81 36.53 21.08
N ALA A 564 21.62 37.73 21.65
CA ALA A 564 21.64 38.98 20.89
C ALA A 564 23.07 39.31 20.44
N TYR A 565 24.06 39.06 21.31
CA TYR A 565 25.47 39.17 20.94
C TYR A 565 25.86 38.14 19.87
N GLN A 566 25.46 36.89 20.03
CA GLN A 566 25.67 35.83 19.03
C GLN A 566 25.10 36.20 17.66
N THR A 567 23.88 36.75 17.62
CA THR A 567 23.22 37.23 16.40
C THR A 567 24.00 38.40 15.77
N THR A 568 24.54 39.29 16.59
CA THR A 568 25.39 40.42 16.14
C THR A 568 26.64 39.89 15.44
N VAL A 569 27.37 38.94 16.06
CA VAL A 569 28.57 38.34 15.45
C VAL A 569 28.23 37.54 14.19
N LEU A 570 27.09 36.84 14.17
CA LEU A 570 26.58 36.13 12.99
C LEU A 570 26.36 37.10 11.80
N SER A 571 25.92 38.33 12.06
CA SER A 571 25.62 39.34 11.03
C SER A 571 26.85 39.97 10.38
N LEU A 572 28.05 39.82 10.97
CA LEU A 572 29.27 40.45 10.48
C LEU A 572 29.75 39.81 9.17
N THR A 573 30.00 40.63 8.15
CA THR A 573 30.60 40.20 6.86
C THR A 573 32.11 40.42 6.81
N SER A 574 32.69 41.08 7.81
CA SER A 574 34.13 41.30 7.95
C SER A 574 34.74 40.23 8.87
N LEU A 575 35.62 39.39 8.32
CA LEU A 575 36.33 38.40 9.12
C LEU A 575 37.22 39.06 10.19
N LYS A 576 37.81 40.22 9.87
CA LYS A 576 38.62 41.01 10.82
C LYS A 576 37.81 41.39 12.06
N ASP A 577 36.60 41.91 11.86
CA ASP A 577 35.74 42.35 12.97
C ASP A 577 35.27 41.14 13.78
N ARG A 578 34.90 40.05 13.10
CA ARG A 578 34.54 38.79 13.76
C ARG A 578 35.67 38.26 14.64
N LEU A 579 36.90 38.22 14.12
CA LEU A 579 38.08 37.81 14.89
C LEU A 579 38.35 38.74 16.07
N GLY A 580 38.13 40.04 15.91
CA GLY A 580 38.21 41.01 17.01
C GLY A 580 37.22 40.70 18.13
N HIS A 581 35.95 40.42 17.79
CA HIS A 581 34.94 40.00 18.74
C HIS A 581 35.28 38.67 19.43
N ILE A 582 35.76 37.67 18.69
CA ILE A 582 36.18 36.39 19.24
C ILE A 582 37.35 36.58 20.22
N ARG A 583 38.33 37.43 19.88
CA ARG A 583 39.46 37.73 20.77
C ARG A 583 39.00 38.33 22.10
N LEU A 584 38.11 39.32 22.06
CA LEU A 584 37.56 39.94 23.28
C LEU A 584 36.82 38.93 24.17
N VAL A 585 36.06 38.02 23.53
CA VAL A 585 35.37 36.94 24.24
C VAL A 585 36.39 36.00 24.89
N LEU A 586 37.41 35.55 24.16
CA LEU A 586 38.47 34.69 24.70
C LEU A 586 39.21 35.35 25.86
N GLU A 587 39.53 36.64 25.76
CA GLU A 587 40.15 37.42 26.83
C GLU A 587 39.29 37.44 28.10
N TYR A 588 37.97 37.68 27.96
CA TYR A 588 37.04 37.65 29.08
C TYR A 588 36.99 36.29 29.79
N PHE A 589 36.91 35.19 29.01
CA PHE A 589 36.93 33.82 29.55
C PHE A 589 38.32 33.35 30.01
N SER A 590 39.38 34.08 29.66
CA SER A 590 40.74 33.78 30.14
C SER A 590 40.98 34.30 31.56
N GLN A 591 40.27 35.36 31.94
CA GLN A 591 40.36 36.07 33.24
C GLN A 591 39.41 35.54 34.30
N SER A 592 38.37 34.80 33.88
CA SER A 592 37.46 34.03 34.74
C SER A 592 37.97 32.60 34.92
#